data_AF-A0A962KTZ1-F1
#
_entry.id   AF-A0A962KTZ1-F1
#
_cell.length_a   1.000
_cell.length_b   1.000
_cell.length_c   1.000
_cell.angle_alpha   90.00
_cell.angle_beta   90.00
_cell.angle_gamma   90.00
#
_symmetry.space_group_name_H-M   'P 1'
#
loop_
_entity.id
_entity.type
_entity.pdbx_description
1 polymer ?
#
loop_
_entity_poly.entity_id
_entity_poly.type
_entity_poly.pdbx_seq_one_letter_code
_entity_poly.pdbx_strand_id
1 'polypeptide(L)'
;MRHLRTLSILCLSLLVTGCFKTSLIGRGYSSYREPYKSEKGQSAPSIGYTYSAPYNEQVINDMRFAAKDLVSQLESGISDDVDKIYLIPGGQSAFYMALDHVLRDELTYRGFELATAPEHGALPVTIAAAESGKTDQKSSKASAYRELFLALVSGEKTLARGDYIVPAYGFTRSTVSAPDPVSVPQSQEDTSAPLSITEVTSEPLTDLPPVAPNTGSEIKTVP
;
A
#
# COMPACT_ATOMS: atom_id res chain seq x y z
N MET A 1 34.83 -8.04 -55.68
CA MET A 1 34.47 -9.31 -55.01
C MET A 1 34.08 -9.00 -53.57
N ARG A 2 33.01 -9.62 -53.03
CA ARG A 2 32.41 -9.47 -51.68
C ARG A 2 31.05 -8.72 -51.61
N HIS A 3 30.12 -9.09 -52.47
CA HIS A 3 28.67 -8.92 -52.25
C HIS A 3 28.01 -10.29 -52.43
N LEU A 4 28.02 -11.15 -51.40
CA LEU A 4 27.37 -12.47 -51.50
C LEU A 4 27.10 -13.08 -50.10
N ARG A 5 26.42 -12.36 -49.20
CA ARG A 5 26.06 -12.89 -47.86
C ARG A 5 24.72 -12.37 -47.29
N THR A 6 23.69 -12.16 -48.12
CA THR A 6 22.39 -11.65 -47.63
C THR A 6 21.16 -12.44 -48.09
N LEU A 7 21.32 -13.64 -48.65
CA LEU A 7 20.21 -14.39 -49.26
C LEU A 7 19.80 -15.69 -48.55
N SER A 8 20.32 -15.97 -47.35
CA SER A 8 20.13 -17.28 -46.69
C SER A 8 19.34 -17.27 -45.37
N ILE A 9 18.66 -16.18 -45.02
CA ILE A 9 17.88 -16.09 -43.76
C ILE A 9 16.40 -15.77 -44.02
N LEU A 10 15.94 -15.90 -45.27
CA LEU A 10 14.51 -15.75 -45.62
C LEU A 10 13.78 -17.08 -45.87
N CYS A 11 14.49 -18.22 -45.86
CA CYS A 11 13.90 -19.55 -46.14
C CYS A 11 13.68 -20.42 -44.89
N LEU A 12 13.96 -19.92 -43.68
CA LEU A 12 13.78 -20.68 -42.43
C LEU A 12 12.64 -20.14 -41.56
N SER A 13 11.62 -19.52 -42.17
CA SER A 13 10.40 -19.06 -41.49
C SER A 13 9.11 -19.69 -42.03
N LEU A 14 9.22 -20.66 -42.96
CA LEU A 14 8.07 -21.20 -43.70
C LEU A 14 7.72 -22.68 -43.41
N LEU A 15 8.33 -23.31 -42.40
CA LEU A 15 8.11 -24.72 -42.09
C LEU A 15 7.84 -25.00 -40.59
N VAL A 16 7.11 -24.11 -39.93
CA VAL A 16 6.46 -24.41 -38.63
C VAL A 16 4.96 -24.12 -38.73
N THR A 17 4.33 -24.58 -39.80
CA THR A 17 2.88 -24.78 -39.89
C THR A 17 2.54 -26.17 -39.32
N GLY A 18 2.97 -26.41 -38.08
CA GLY A 18 2.63 -27.62 -37.34
C GLY A 18 1.21 -27.50 -36.80
N CYS A 19 0.27 -28.20 -37.44
CA CYS A 19 -1.05 -28.61 -36.94
C CYS A 19 -1.57 -27.84 -35.71
N PHE A 20 -2.00 -26.59 -35.88
CA PHE A 20 -3.00 -26.04 -34.99
C PHE A 20 -4.28 -26.82 -35.26
N LYS A 21 -4.52 -27.87 -34.47
CA LYS A 21 -5.88 -28.35 -34.23
C LYS A 21 -6.64 -27.15 -33.70
N THR A 22 -7.36 -26.48 -34.61
CA THR A 22 -8.47 -25.61 -34.27
C THR A 22 -9.50 -26.52 -33.60
N SER A 23 -9.29 -26.79 -32.32
CA SER A 23 -10.39 -27.18 -31.44
C SER A 23 -11.32 -25.98 -31.43
N LEU A 24 -12.28 -26.06 -32.33
CA LEU A 24 -13.51 -25.31 -32.38
C LEU A 24 -14.26 -25.65 -31.08
N ILE A 25 -13.78 -25.14 -29.94
CA ILE A 25 -14.46 -25.28 -28.64
C ILE A 25 -15.54 -24.21 -28.61
N GLY A 26 -16.50 -24.34 -29.52
CA GLY A 26 -17.88 -23.97 -29.26
C GLY A 26 -18.51 -25.06 -28.41
N ARG A 27 -18.02 -25.27 -27.19
CA ARG A 27 -18.76 -26.02 -26.17
C ARG A 27 -19.41 -24.99 -25.27
N GLY A 28 -20.63 -24.65 -25.64
CA GLY A 28 -21.53 -23.88 -24.80
C GLY A 28 -21.56 -24.45 -23.39
N TYR A 29 -21.62 -23.52 -22.44
CA TYR A 29 -21.87 -23.68 -21.01
C TYR A 29 -23.09 -24.57 -20.74
N SER A 30 -23.04 -25.87 -21.04
CA SER A 30 -24.15 -26.81 -20.87
C SER A 30 -23.98 -27.76 -19.68
N SER A 31 -23.03 -27.46 -18.79
CA SER A 31 -22.93 -28.10 -17.47
C SER A 31 -23.82 -27.36 -16.45
N TYR A 32 -25.13 -27.21 -16.72
CA TYR A 32 -26.08 -26.56 -15.80
C TYR A 32 -26.54 -27.47 -14.64
N ARG A 33 -26.00 -28.69 -14.51
CA ARG A 33 -26.42 -29.66 -13.48
C ARG A 33 -25.32 -30.47 -12.82
N GLU A 34 -24.07 -30.28 -13.23
CA GLU A 34 -22.95 -30.78 -12.44
C GLU A 34 -22.52 -29.67 -11.49
N PRO A 35 -22.36 -29.95 -10.18
CA PRO A 35 -21.72 -28.99 -9.30
C PRO A 35 -20.32 -28.77 -9.88
N TYR A 36 -20.11 -27.60 -10.49
CA TYR A 36 -18.82 -27.17 -11.00
C TYR A 36 -17.87 -27.07 -9.81
N LYS A 37 -17.25 -28.21 -9.47
CA LYS A 37 -16.21 -28.27 -8.47
C LYS A 37 -14.94 -27.92 -9.23
N SER A 38 -14.58 -26.64 -9.23
CA SER A 38 -13.20 -26.25 -9.47
C SER A 38 -12.31 -27.17 -8.63
N GLU A 39 -11.13 -27.50 -9.16
CA GLU A 39 -10.11 -28.15 -8.35
C GLU A 39 -10.00 -27.42 -7.01
N LYS A 40 -9.78 -28.16 -5.93
CA LYS A 40 -9.61 -27.54 -4.60
C LYS A 40 -8.55 -26.46 -4.73
N GLY A 41 -8.95 -25.21 -4.51
CA GLY A 41 -8.03 -24.08 -4.57
C GLY A 41 -6.83 -24.32 -3.64
N GLN A 42 -5.70 -23.73 -3.99
CA GLN A 42 -4.54 -23.74 -3.09
C GLN A 42 -4.95 -23.19 -1.73
N SER A 43 -4.42 -23.80 -0.65
CA SER A 43 -4.63 -23.27 0.69
C SER A 43 -4.11 -21.85 0.76
N ALA A 44 -4.92 -20.93 1.30
CA ALA A 44 -4.50 -19.55 1.49
C ALA A 44 -3.27 -19.51 2.42
N PRO A 45 -2.26 -18.68 2.11
CA PRO A 45 -1.14 -18.44 3.02
C PRO A 45 -1.65 -17.98 4.39
N SER A 46 -0.99 -18.43 5.47
CA SER A 46 -1.29 -17.92 6.81
C SER A 46 -0.91 -16.44 6.91
N ILE A 47 -1.87 -15.61 7.34
CA ILE A 47 -1.69 -14.17 7.56
C ILE A 47 -1.04 -13.84 8.92
N GLY A 48 -0.67 -14.86 9.70
CA GLY A 48 -0.03 -14.70 11.01
C GLY A 48 -1.01 -14.52 12.18
N TYR A 49 -2.32 -14.52 11.94
CA TYR A 49 -3.36 -14.50 12.96
C TYR A 49 -4.63 -15.22 12.50
N THR A 50 -5.52 -15.57 13.44
CA THR A 50 -6.84 -16.12 13.15
C THR A 50 -7.77 -15.00 12.68
N TYR A 51 -8.22 -15.07 11.43
CA TYR A 51 -9.09 -14.05 10.86
C TYR A 51 -10.40 -13.88 11.64
N SER A 52 -10.71 -12.63 11.98
CA SER A 52 -12.06 -12.18 12.33
C SER A 52 -12.26 -10.80 11.72
N ALA A 53 -13.50 -10.49 11.31
CA ALA A 53 -13.82 -9.19 10.72
C ALA A 53 -13.37 -7.98 11.56
N PRO A 54 -13.68 -7.89 12.88
CA PRO A 54 -13.30 -6.72 13.68
C PRO A 54 -11.79 -6.59 13.88
N TYR A 55 -11.08 -7.72 14.03
CA TYR A 55 -9.63 -7.68 14.17
C TYR A 55 -8.96 -7.28 12.85
N ASN A 56 -9.43 -7.82 11.72
CA ASN A 56 -8.91 -7.44 10.41
C ASN A 56 -9.16 -5.95 10.13
N GLU A 57 -10.31 -5.40 10.52
CA GLU A 57 -10.58 -3.96 10.40
C GLU A 57 -9.55 -3.14 11.18
N GLN A 58 -9.25 -3.52 12.43
CA GLN A 58 -8.21 -2.87 13.22
C GLN A 58 -6.84 -2.93 12.52
N VAL A 59 -6.47 -4.10 12.01
CA VAL A 59 -5.20 -4.31 11.29
C VAL A 59 -5.10 -3.39 10.06
N ILE A 60 -6.19 -3.24 9.30
CA ILE A 60 -6.23 -2.32 8.16
C ILE A 60 -6.15 -0.86 8.61
N ASN A 61 -6.77 -0.50 9.75
CA ASN A 61 -6.67 0.85 10.31
C ASN A 61 -5.24 1.21 10.73
N ASP A 62 -4.48 0.25 11.28
CA ASP A 62 -3.06 0.46 11.61
C ASP A 62 -2.24 0.72 10.35
N MET A 63 -2.50 0.01 9.24
CA MET A 63 -1.87 0.29 7.95
C MET A 63 -2.29 1.65 7.39
N ARG A 64 -3.56 2.05 7.55
CA ARG A 64 -4.05 3.38 7.14
C ARG A 64 -3.35 4.50 7.89
N PHE A 65 -3.03 4.30 9.17
CA PHE A 65 -2.23 5.27 9.93
C PHE A 65 -0.85 5.49 9.30
N ALA A 66 -0.12 4.40 9.01
CA ALA A 66 1.19 4.49 8.36
C ALA A 66 1.12 5.13 6.97
N ALA A 67 0.12 4.77 6.16
CA ALA A 67 -0.07 5.35 4.83
C ALA A 67 -0.40 6.86 4.89
N LYS A 68 -1.27 7.29 5.82
CA LYS A 68 -1.59 8.71 6.02
C LYS A 68 -0.36 9.55 6.33
N ASP A 69 0.48 9.06 7.24
CA ASP A 69 1.71 9.74 7.61
C ASP A 69 2.69 9.81 6.43
N LEU A 70 2.93 8.69 5.75
CA LEU A 70 3.80 8.64 4.57
C LEU A 70 3.31 9.55 3.45
N VAL A 71 2.01 9.57 3.15
CA VAL A 71 1.44 10.44 2.11
C VAL A 71 1.51 11.92 2.54
N SER A 72 1.34 12.23 3.83
CA SER A 72 1.49 13.61 4.32
C SER A 72 2.92 14.13 4.17
N GLN A 73 3.91 13.29 4.45
CA GLN A 73 5.32 13.61 4.23
C GLN A 73 5.64 13.73 2.73
N LEU A 74 5.07 12.85 1.90
CA LEU A 74 5.20 12.89 0.45
C LEU A 74 4.70 14.24 -0.10
N GLU A 75 3.48 14.64 0.27
CA GLU A 75 2.85 15.90 -0.13
C GLU A 75 3.73 17.11 0.25
N SER A 76 4.34 17.08 1.43
CA SER A 76 5.25 18.15 1.89
C SER A 76 6.62 18.13 1.20
N GLY A 77 7.01 17.01 0.56
CA GLY A 77 8.34 16.77 0.00
C GLY A 77 8.42 16.76 -1.52
N ILE A 78 7.27 16.81 -2.20
CA ILE A 78 7.15 16.95 -3.66
C ILE A 78 6.87 18.41 -4.02
N SER A 79 6.99 18.73 -5.31
CA SER A 79 6.73 20.07 -5.83
C SER A 79 5.23 20.23 -6.12
N ASP A 80 4.72 21.46 -6.02
CA ASP A 80 3.30 21.80 -6.17
C ASP A 80 2.74 21.49 -7.57
N ASP A 81 3.60 21.17 -8.54
CA ASP A 81 3.23 20.80 -9.92
C ASP A 81 3.03 19.29 -10.12
N VAL A 82 3.16 18.48 -9.05
CA VAL A 82 3.01 17.02 -9.12
C VAL A 82 1.60 16.60 -8.70
N ASP A 83 0.71 16.50 -9.69
CA ASP A 83 -0.66 16.01 -9.47
C ASP A 83 -0.81 14.50 -9.71
N LYS A 84 0.18 13.89 -10.37
CA LYS A 84 0.08 12.52 -10.90
C LYS A 84 1.19 11.62 -10.36
N ILE A 85 0.80 10.47 -9.83
CA ILE A 85 1.70 9.50 -9.20
C ILE A 85 1.56 8.13 -9.88
N TYR A 86 2.70 7.53 -10.23
CA TYR A 86 2.77 6.14 -10.65
C TYR A 86 3.34 5.29 -9.52
N LEU A 87 2.47 4.58 -8.80
CA LEU A 87 2.87 3.70 -7.70
C LEU A 87 3.37 2.36 -8.25
N ILE A 88 4.68 2.15 -8.13
CA ILE A 88 5.39 0.94 -8.54
C ILE A 88 5.20 -0.13 -7.45
N PRO A 89 4.70 -1.34 -7.80
CA PRO A 89 4.53 -2.42 -6.85
C PRO A 89 5.86 -2.78 -6.15
N GLY A 90 5.88 -2.69 -4.81
CA GLY A 90 7.08 -2.98 -4.01
C GLY A 90 7.42 -4.47 -3.88
N GLY A 91 6.46 -5.35 -4.15
CA GLY A 91 6.62 -6.80 -4.08
C GLY A 91 5.30 -7.56 -4.20
N GLN A 92 5.36 -8.89 -4.19
CA GLN A 92 4.18 -9.77 -4.35
C GLN A 92 3.67 -10.37 -3.03
N SER A 93 4.21 -9.95 -1.88
CA SER A 93 3.71 -10.43 -0.59
C SER A 93 2.35 -9.81 -0.25
N ALA A 94 1.57 -10.50 0.58
CA ALA A 94 0.29 -9.98 1.05
C ALA A 94 0.45 -8.63 1.79
N PHE A 95 1.60 -8.40 2.43
CA PHE A 95 1.97 -7.10 2.98
C PHE A 95 2.00 -5.99 1.92
N TYR A 96 2.78 -6.16 0.85
CA TYR A 96 2.90 -5.14 -0.19
C TYR A 96 1.56 -4.90 -0.89
N MET A 97 0.76 -5.94 -1.11
CA MET A 97 -0.56 -5.79 -1.72
C MET A 97 -1.53 -5.01 -0.82
N ALA A 98 -1.56 -5.31 0.49
CA ALA A 98 -2.40 -4.59 1.44
C ALA A 98 -1.95 -3.12 1.60
N LEU A 99 -0.63 -2.88 1.66
CA LEU A 99 -0.07 -1.54 1.78
C LEU A 99 -0.28 -0.72 0.50
N ASP A 100 -0.10 -1.31 -0.68
CA ASP A 100 -0.38 -0.68 -1.97
C ASP A 100 -1.85 -0.25 -2.06
N HIS A 101 -2.78 -1.13 -1.69
CA HIS A 101 -4.20 -0.78 -1.68
C HIS A 101 -4.49 0.42 -0.76
N VAL A 102 -3.97 0.38 0.46
CA VAL A 102 -4.19 1.45 1.44
C VAL A 102 -3.53 2.77 1.00
N LEU A 103 -2.35 2.72 0.39
CA LEU A 103 -1.69 3.90 -0.17
C LEU A 103 -2.46 4.49 -1.36
N ARG A 104 -2.99 3.65 -2.26
CA ARG A 104 -3.83 4.11 -3.37
C ARG A 104 -5.08 4.82 -2.88
N ASP A 105 -5.75 4.25 -1.86
CA ASP A 105 -6.91 4.89 -1.23
C ASP A 105 -6.55 6.28 -0.70
N GLU A 106 -5.46 6.40 0.05
CA GLU A 106 -5.03 7.65 0.67
C GLU A 106 -4.56 8.69 -0.35
N LEU A 107 -3.79 8.29 -1.37
CA LEU A 107 -3.37 9.17 -2.46
C LEU A 107 -4.59 9.72 -3.23
N THR A 108 -5.55 8.84 -3.55
CA THR A 108 -6.79 9.24 -4.23
C THR A 108 -7.61 10.18 -3.34
N TYR A 109 -7.70 9.89 -2.03
CA TYR A 109 -8.40 10.73 -1.07
C TYR A 109 -7.84 12.16 -1.00
N ARG A 110 -6.52 12.33 -1.16
CA ARG A 110 -5.87 13.64 -1.20
C ARG A 110 -5.88 14.32 -2.57
N GLY A 111 -6.46 13.68 -3.59
CA GLY A 111 -6.65 14.27 -4.91
C GLY A 111 -5.55 13.97 -5.92
N PHE A 112 -4.59 13.09 -5.61
CA PHE A 112 -3.59 12.67 -6.59
C PHE A 112 -4.20 11.77 -7.68
N GLU A 113 -3.81 11.98 -8.93
CA GLU A 113 -4.14 11.09 -10.05
C GLU A 113 -3.20 9.88 -10.04
N LEU A 114 -3.77 8.68 -9.97
CA LEU A 114 -2.98 7.43 -10.01
C LEU A 114 -2.82 6.91 -11.43
N ALA A 115 -1.60 6.97 -11.94
CA ALA A 115 -1.25 6.37 -13.22
C ALA A 115 -1.26 4.83 -13.11
N THR A 116 -1.79 4.16 -14.13
CA THR A 116 -1.82 2.69 -14.22
C THR A 116 -0.57 2.11 -14.86
N ALA A 117 0.18 2.93 -15.59
CA ALA A 117 1.42 2.57 -16.28
C ALA A 117 2.43 3.74 -16.19
N PRO A 118 3.73 3.49 -16.42
CA PRO A 118 4.73 4.55 -16.46
C PRO A 118 4.40 5.52 -17.60
N GLU A 119 4.11 6.78 -17.28
CA GLU A 119 3.78 7.83 -18.24
C GLU A 119 4.54 9.14 -17.94
N HIS A 120 4.63 10.01 -18.95
CA HIS A 120 5.33 11.28 -18.80
C HIS A 120 4.56 12.23 -17.87
N GLY A 121 5.25 12.85 -16.91
CA GLY A 121 4.65 13.72 -15.90
C GLY A 121 4.12 12.99 -14.65
N ALA A 122 4.06 11.66 -14.66
CA ALA A 122 3.77 10.89 -13.45
C ALA A 122 5.04 10.72 -12.61
N LEU A 123 4.99 11.06 -11.32
CA LEU A 123 6.08 10.80 -10.39
C LEU A 123 6.14 9.29 -10.07
N PRO A 124 7.22 8.57 -10.42
CA PRO A 124 7.36 7.16 -10.07
C PRO A 124 7.67 7.01 -8.58
N VAL A 125 6.77 6.38 -7.82
CA VAL A 125 6.94 6.16 -6.40
C VAL A 125 6.99 4.66 -6.13
N THR A 126 8.00 4.20 -5.40
CA THR A 126 8.14 2.79 -4.99
C THR A 126 8.11 2.67 -3.48
N ILE A 127 7.55 1.57 -2.98
CA ILE A 127 7.51 1.25 -1.55
C ILE A 127 8.77 0.47 -1.19
N ALA A 128 9.59 1.03 -0.31
CA ALA A 128 10.70 0.33 0.33
C ALA A 128 10.32 -0.02 1.76
N ALA A 129 10.64 -1.25 2.18
CA ALA A 129 10.38 -1.73 3.53
C ALA A 129 11.53 -2.59 4.04
N ALA A 130 11.92 -2.36 5.28
CA ALA A 130 12.95 -3.10 6.00
C ALA A 130 12.52 -3.33 7.45
N GLU A 131 13.09 -4.34 8.11
CA GLU A 131 12.89 -4.48 9.56
C GLU A 131 13.61 -3.32 10.27
N SER A 132 12.90 -2.64 11.18
CA SER A 132 13.52 -1.61 12.02
C SER A 132 14.56 -2.29 12.90
N GLY A 133 15.83 -1.91 12.74
CA GLY A 133 16.93 -2.47 13.55
C GLY A 133 16.89 -2.07 15.04
N LYS A 134 15.86 -1.34 15.47
CA LYS A 134 15.73 -0.78 16.82
C LYS A 134 15.21 -1.77 17.86
N THR A 135 14.79 -2.96 17.44
CA THR A 135 14.17 -3.91 18.36
C THR A 135 15.21 -4.84 19.02
N ASP A 136 15.74 -4.42 20.17
CA ASP A 136 16.44 -5.30 21.14
C ASP A 136 15.48 -6.31 21.83
N GLN A 137 14.19 -6.23 21.54
CA GLN A 137 13.22 -7.16 22.08
C GLN A 137 13.07 -8.37 21.16
N LYS A 138 13.14 -9.55 21.78
CA LYS A 138 12.69 -10.85 21.28
C LYS A 138 11.25 -10.76 20.72
N SER A 139 11.09 -10.18 19.54
CA SER A 139 9.91 -10.33 18.73
C SER A 139 9.83 -11.81 18.39
N SER A 140 8.91 -12.51 19.06
CA SER A 140 8.65 -13.91 18.77
C SER A 140 8.35 -13.98 17.26
N LYS A 141 9.00 -14.91 16.54
CA LYS A 141 8.77 -15.17 15.10
C LYS A 141 7.29 -15.33 14.70
N ALA A 142 6.37 -15.42 15.66
CA ALA A 142 4.95 -15.65 15.49
C ALA A 142 4.04 -14.41 15.68
N SER A 143 4.54 -13.20 15.93
CA SER A 143 3.64 -12.03 15.97
C SER A 143 3.18 -11.64 14.57
N ALA A 144 1.87 -11.43 14.43
CA ALA A 144 1.27 -10.90 13.20
C ALA A 144 1.81 -9.50 12.84
N TYR A 145 2.27 -8.76 13.85
CA TYR A 145 2.83 -7.41 13.71
C TYR A 145 4.35 -7.41 13.80
N ARG A 146 4.97 -6.48 13.07
CA ARG A 146 6.41 -6.19 13.10
C ARG A 146 6.64 -4.69 13.08
N GLU A 147 7.75 -4.29 13.69
CA GLU A 147 8.28 -2.93 13.55
C GLU A 147 9.05 -2.85 12.22
N LEU A 148 8.48 -2.13 11.25
CA LEU A 148 9.04 -1.99 9.91
C LEU A 148 9.40 -0.53 9.67
N PHE A 149 10.59 -0.31 9.15
CA PHE A 149 10.94 0.95 8.49
C PHE A 149 10.31 0.95 7.10
N LEU A 150 9.41 1.89 6.86
CA LEU A 150 8.74 2.08 5.57
C LEU A 150 9.21 3.40 4.94
N ALA A 151 9.42 3.39 3.63
CA ALA A 151 9.76 4.58 2.87
C ALA A 151 9.10 4.60 1.50
N LEU A 152 8.74 5.79 1.04
CA LEU A 152 8.36 6.07 -0.34
C LEU A 152 9.58 6.66 -1.05
N VAL A 153 10.01 6.02 -2.13
CA VAL A 153 11.22 6.41 -2.88
C VAL A 153 10.92 6.65 -4.35
N SER A 154 11.60 7.61 -4.95
CA SER A 154 11.56 7.90 -6.40
C SER A 154 12.99 7.93 -6.92
N GLY A 155 13.42 6.85 -7.56
CA GLY A 155 14.83 6.64 -7.91
C GLY A 155 15.69 6.57 -6.65
N GLU A 156 16.65 7.48 -6.53
CA GLU A 156 17.54 7.58 -5.35
C GLU A 156 16.99 8.53 -4.26
N LYS A 157 15.92 9.30 -4.56
CA LYS A 157 15.35 10.26 -3.61
C LYS A 157 14.35 9.56 -2.69
N THR A 158 14.54 9.72 -1.39
CA THR A 158 13.52 9.39 -0.38
C THR A 158 12.53 10.54 -0.26
N LEU A 159 11.24 10.26 -0.45
CA LEU A 159 10.18 11.25 -0.42
C LEU A 159 9.45 11.28 0.94
N ALA A 160 9.27 10.11 1.55
CA ALA A 160 8.66 9.94 2.86
C ALA A 160 9.27 8.73 3.56
N ARG A 161 9.32 8.74 4.90
CA ARG A 161 9.81 7.60 5.67
C ARG A 161 9.32 7.60 7.12
N GLY A 162 9.29 6.43 7.74
CA GLY A 162 9.03 6.28 9.16
C GLY A 162 9.17 4.86 9.66
N ASP A 163 9.24 4.71 10.97
CA ASP A 163 9.19 3.41 11.66
C ASP A 163 7.76 3.17 12.13
N TYR A 164 7.16 2.05 11.74
CA TYR A 164 5.76 1.74 12.04
C TYR A 164 5.60 0.32 12.56
N ILE A 165 4.66 0.13 13.48
CA ILE A 165 4.22 -1.20 13.91
C ILE A 165 3.04 -1.60 13.02
N VAL A 166 3.29 -2.46 12.05
CA VAL A 166 2.31 -2.86 11.02
C VAL A 166 2.21 -4.38 10.91
N PRO A 167 1.07 -4.92 10.42
CA PRO A 167 0.95 -6.34 10.13
C PRO A 167 2.00 -6.77 9.10
N ALA A 168 2.70 -7.86 9.37
CA ALA A 168 3.74 -8.37 8.50
C ALA A 168 3.18 -9.18 7.33
N TYR A 169 2.06 -9.89 7.46
CA TYR A 169 1.46 -10.67 6.37
C TYR A 169 2.44 -11.52 5.55
N GLY A 170 3.36 -12.21 6.22
CA GLY A 170 4.44 -12.95 5.52
C GLY A 170 5.47 -12.03 4.86
N PHE A 171 5.76 -10.90 5.49
CA PHE A 171 6.69 -9.88 5.03
C PHE A 171 8.01 -10.50 4.60
N THR A 172 8.44 -10.13 3.41
CA THR A 172 9.77 -10.39 2.88
C THR A 172 10.42 -9.05 2.60
N ARG A 173 11.70 -8.93 2.95
CA ARG A 173 12.48 -7.70 2.77
C ARG A 173 12.36 -7.22 1.32
N SER A 174 12.18 -5.91 1.14
CA SER A 174 12.11 -5.32 -0.20
C SER A 174 13.39 -5.61 -0.98
N THR A 175 13.25 -5.81 -2.30
CA THR A 175 14.40 -5.79 -3.23
C THR A 175 14.92 -4.38 -3.44
N VAL A 176 14.09 -3.36 -3.18
CA VAL A 176 14.49 -1.96 -3.22
C VAL A 176 15.21 -1.65 -1.92
N SER A 177 16.45 -1.20 -2.02
CA SER A 177 17.21 -0.81 -0.83
C SER A 177 16.49 0.35 -0.17
N ALA A 178 15.89 0.09 1.00
CA ALA A 178 15.47 1.18 1.86
C ALA A 178 16.72 2.00 2.18
N PRO A 179 16.62 3.35 2.19
CA PRO A 179 17.69 4.17 2.74
C PRO A 179 17.97 3.67 4.16
N ASP A 180 19.24 3.61 4.56
CA ASP A 180 19.56 3.26 5.94
C ASP A 180 18.75 4.16 6.87
N PRO A 181 18.14 3.61 7.93
CA PRO A 181 17.47 4.44 8.92
C PRO A 181 18.56 5.35 9.47
N VAL A 182 18.55 6.61 9.05
CA VAL A 182 19.53 7.59 9.49
C VAL A 182 19.43 7.57 11.01
N SER A 183 20.51 7.13 11.67
CA SER A 183 20.66 7.27 13.11
C SER A 183 20.45 8.75 13.39
N VAL A 184 19.24 9.12 13.81
CA VAL A 184 18.93 10.51 14.16
C VAL A 184 20.01 10.89 15.16
N PRO A 185 20.89 11.86 14.85
CA PRO A 185 21.79 12.37 15.87
C PRO A 185 20.87 12.79 17.00
N GLN A 186 20.99 12.16 18.17
CA GLN A 186 20.25 12.60 19.35
C GLN A 186 20.57 14.09 19.49
N SER A 187 19.64 14.94 19.08
CA SER A 187 19.72 16.36 19.34
C SER A 187 19.84 16.44 20.85
N GLN A 188 21.03 16.84 21.31
CA GLN A 188 21.27 17.10 22.71
C GLN A 188 20.17 18.05 23.15
N GLU A 189 19.34 17.54 24.04
CA GLU A 189 18.36 18.27 24.80
C GLU A 189 19.15 19.29 25.63
N ASP A 190 19.41 20.45 25.03
CA ASP A 190 20.15 21.52 25.66
C ASP A 190 19.22 22.15 26.70
N THR A 191 19.49 21.73 27.93
CA THR A 191 18.91 22.18 29.18
C THR A 191 18.69 23.69 29.23
N SER A 192 17.50 24.07 29.66
CA SER A 192 17.21 25.24 30.50
C SER A 192 17.16 26.62 29.84
N ALA A 193 15.94 27.06 29.54
CA ALA A 193 15.47 28.37 29.98
C ALA A 193 14.06 28.23 30.59
N PRO A 194 13.81 28.68 31.84
CA PRO A 194 12.47 28.65 32.42
C PRO A 194 11.60 29.69 31.71
N LEU A 195 10.61 29.21 30.96
CA LEU A 195 9.54 30.06 30.42
C LEU A 195 8.63 30.49 31.57
N SER A 196 8.59 31.80 31.82
CA SER A 196 7.62 32.44 32.69
C SER A 196 6.21 32.15 32.17
N ILE A 197 5.43 31.44 32.97
CA ILE A 197 4.02 31.14 32.71
C ILE A 197 3.23 32.42 33.02
N THR A 198 2.77 33.13 31.99
CA THR A 198 1.76 34.17 32.16
C THR A 198 0.41 33.50 32.36
N GLU A 199 -0.14 33.68 33.55
CA GLU A 199 -1.45 33.21 34.00
C GLU A 199 -2.55 33.75 33.07
N VAL A 200 -3.15 32.87 32.26
CA VAL A 200 -4.32 33.19 31.43
C VAL A 200 -5.55 33.03 32.29
N THR A 201 -6.12 34.16 32.71
CA THR A 201 -7.42 34.28 33.35
C THR A 201 -8.50 33.63 32.48
N SER A 202 -9.06 32.53 32.99
CA SER A 202 -10.20 31.82 32.42
C SER A 202 -11.48 32.67 32.51
N GLU A 203 -12.07 33.00 31.36
CA GLU A 203 -13.41 33.60 31.28
C GLU A 203 -14.50 32.54 31.55
N PRO A 204 -15.62 32.93 32.19
CA PRO A 204 -16.69 32.02 32.54
C PRO A 204 -17.53 31.60 31.32
N LEU A 205 -17.66 30.29 31.17
CA LEU A 205 -18.50 29.56 30.23
C LEU A 205 -19.95 30.08 30.27
N THR A 206 -20.41 30.70 29.19
CA THR A 206 -21.78 31.18 29.04
C THR A 206 -22.69 30.06 28.55
N ASP A 207 -23.86 29.95 29.20
CA ASP A 207 -24.96 29.01 28.95
C ASP A 207 -25.25 28.72 27.47
N LEU A 208 -25.25 27.44 27.11
CA LEU A 208 -25.84 26.97 25.85
C LEU A 208 -27.37 26.87 26.00
N PRO A 209 -28.15 27.30 25.00
CA PRO A 209 -29.60 27.18 25.02
C PRO A 209 -30.06 25.72 24.93
N PRO A 210 -31.26 25.39 25.45
CA PRO A 210 -31.79 24.04 25.48
C PRO A 210 -32.03 23.49 24.06
N VAL A 211 -31.50 22.29 23.82
CA VAL A 211 -31.69 21.50 22.60
C VAL A 211 -33.17 21.10 22.49
N ALA A 212 -33.81 21.44 21.37
CA ALA A 212 -35.19 21.06 21.10
C ALA A 212 -35.32 19.52 20.93
N PRO A 213 -36.43 18.91 21.40
CA PRO A 213 -36.66 17.49 21.23
C PRO A 213 -36.88 17.15 19.76
N ASN A 214 -36.05 16.24 19.25
CA ASN A 214 -36.10 15.72 17.88
C ASN A 214 -37.35 14.83 17.74
N THR A 215 -38.36 15.31 17.01
CA THR A 215 -39.58 14.57 16.70
C THR A 215 -39.25 13.39 15.78
N GLY A 216 -39.48 12.18 16.29
CA GLY A 216 -39.22 10.92 15.59
C GLY A 216 -39.94 10.84 14.25
N SER A 217 -39.19 10.50 13.21
CA SER A 217 -39.74 10.05 11.93
C SER A 217 -40.21 8.61 12.07
N GLU A 218 -41.52 8.46 12.00
CA GLU A 218 -42.27 7.21 11.95
C GLU A 218 -41.97 6.47 10.62
N ILE A 219 -41.25 5.35 10.70
CA ILE A 219 -40.98 4.50 9.54
C ILE A 219 -42.23 3.66 9.27
N LYS A 220 -42.99 4.06 8.24
CA LYS A 220 -44.15 3.32 7.74
C LYS A 220 -43.66 2.09 6.96
N THR A 221 -43.87 0.90 7.53
CA THR A 221 -43.65 -0.37 6.82
C THR A 221 -44.85 -0.61 5.91
N VAL A 222 -44.60 -0.75 4.61
CA VAL A 222 -45.62 -1.10 3.60
C VAL A 222 -45.60 -2.62 3.40
N PRO A 223 -46.76 -3.29 3.36
CA PRO A 223 -46.88 -4.75 3.19
C PRO A 223 -46.48 -5.25 1.80
#